data_AF-F2R689-F1
#
_entry.id   AF-F2R689-F1
#
_cell.length_a   1.000
_cell.length_b   1.000
_cell.length_c   1.000
_cell.angle_alpha   90.00
_cell.angle_beta   90.00
_cell.angle_gamma   90.00
#
_symmetry.space_group_name_H-M   'P 1'
#
loop_
_entity.id
_entity.type
_entity.pdbx_description
1 polymer ?
#
loop_
_entity_poly.entity_id
_entity_poly.type
_entity_poly.pdbx_seq_one_letter_code
_entity_poly.pdbx_strand_id
1 'polypeptide(L)'
;MTTPTDAFTIAQRRAAVAELLRDNMSQRKIAERLGVTKDVVYRDIQALSRVTATPPNQDRRAPVAPDILTVALPAAASSPDPTTPSRDTATPAALHLAVPLDAALVADLATLTRNGTAPEDAIRRAVAQAAKGYRLAWGIGLYPRTTDPVVSRHQFVPYQPTEHETASPPDPPTR
;
A
#
# COMPACT_ATOMS: atom_id res chain seq x y z
N MET A 1 34.18 -9.85 9.15
CA MET A 1 34.84 -8.61 8.70
C MET A 1 34.65 -8.52 7.18
N THR A 2 33.66 -7.77 6.72
CA THR A 2 33.38 -7.56 5.29
C THR A 2 34.20 -6.36 4.82
N THR A 3 35.13 -6.59 3.90
CA THR A 3 36.04 -5.58 3.38
C THR A 3 35.28 -4.48 2.61
N PRO A 4 35.66 -3.20 2.74
CA PRO A 4 34.98 -2.07 2.10
C PRO A 4 34.98 -2.16 0.56
N THR A 5 35.94 -2.86 -0.02
CA THR A 5 36.02 -3.16 -1.46
C THR A 5 34.82 -3.98 -1.95
N ASP A 6 34.38 -4.98 -1.19
CA ASP A 6 33.24 -5.82 -1.58
C ASP A 6 31.92 -5.06 -1.50
N ALA A 7 31.77 -4.19 -0.50
CA ALA A 7 30.58 -3.35 -0.36
C ALA A 7 30.43 -2.37 -1.53
N PHE A 8 31.55 -1.81 -2.01
CA PHE A 8 31.58 -0.95 -3.19
C PHE A 8 31.22 -1.73 -4.47
N THR A 9 31.73 -2.95 -4.64
CA THR A 9 31.37 -3.83 -5.76
C THR A 9 29.90 -4.24 -5.71
N ILE A 10 29.33 -4.45 -4.52
CA ILE A 10 27.90 -4.76 -4.35
C ILE A 10 27.03 -3.55 -4.71
N ALA A 11 27.39 -2.33 -4.29
CA ALA A 11 26.64 -1.13 -4.61
C ALA A 11 26.62 -0.84 -6.13
N GLN A 12 27.78 -0.97 -6.78
CA GLN A 12 27.88 -0.84 -8.24
C GLN A 12 27.06 -1.90 -8.97
N ARG A 13 27.10 -3.16 -8.51
CA ARG A 13 26.29 -4.23 -9.08
C ARG A 13 24.80 -3.97 -8.93
N ARG A 14 24.34 -3.48 -7.77
CA ARG A 14 22.93 -3.11 -7.55
C ARG A 14 22.49 -1.97 -8.45
N ALA A 15 23.33 -0.97 -8.67
CA ALA A 15 23.05 0.10 -9.63
C ALA A 15 22.90 -0.46 -11.05
N ALA A 16 23.80 -1.34 -11.48
CA ALA A 16 23.70 -2.00 -12.79
C ALA A 16 22.44 -2.88 -12.93
N VAL A 17 22.05 -3.61 -11.88
CA VAL A 17 20.80 -4.38 -11.85
C VAL A 17 19.59 -3.45 -11.97
N ALA A 18 19.59 -2.29 -11.30
CA ALA A 18 18.50 -1.32 -11.38
C ALA A 18 18.35 -0.72 -12.79
N GLU A 19 19.45 -0.41 -13.48
CA GLU A 19 19.42 0.03 -14.88
C GLU A 19 18.87 -1.06 -15.81
N LEU A 20 19.38 -2.29 -15.72
CA LEU A 20 18.95 -3.39 -16.59
C LEU A 20 17.49 -3.80 -16.37
N LEU A 21 16.95 -3.58 -15.17
CA LEU A 21 15.53 -3.75 -14.89
C LEU A 21 14.66 -2.70 -15.59
N ARG A 22 15.14 -1.45 -15.74
CA ARG A 22 14.41 -0.42 -16.51
C ARG A 22 14.36 -0.76 -18.00
N ASP A 23 15.38 -1.45 -18.51
CA ASP A 23 15.42 -1.98 -19.87
C ASP A 23 14.53 -3.24 -20.07
N ASN A 24 13.69 -3.60 -19.10
CA ASN A 24 12.82 -4.78 -19.12
C ASN A 24 13.56 -6.12 -19.32
N MET A 25 14.82 -6.23 -18.89
CA MET A 25 15.56 -7.50 -18.97
C MET A 25 15.09 -8.51 -17.92
N SER A 26 15.00 -9.78 -18.32
CA SER A 26 14.68 -10.87 -17.39
C SER A 26 15.84 -11.13 -16.43
N GLN A 27 15.53 -11.53 -15.19
CA GLN A 27 16.54 -11.80 -14.14
C GLN A 27 17.63 -12.80 -14.58
N ARG A 28 17.26 -13.79 -15.40
CA ARG A 28 18.20 -14.77 -15.96
C ARG A 28 19.21 -14.11 -16.90
N LYS A 29 18.74 -13.22 -17.78
CA LYS A 29 19.59 -12.50 -18.73
C LYS A 29 20.46 -11.44 -18.04
N ILE A 30 19.98 -10.84 -16.95
CA ILE A 30 20.76 -9.95 -16.08
C ILE A 30 21.89 -10.73 -15.40
N ALA A 31 21.60 -11.90 -14.86
CA ALA A 31 22.59 -12.78 -14.22
C ALA A 31 23.71 -13.18 -15.21
N GLU A 32 23.35 -13.62 -16.41
CA GLU A 32 24.29 -13.95 -17.49
C GLU A 32 25.16 -12.74 -17.89
N ARG A 33 24.56 -11.55 -18.02
CA ARG A 33 25.28 -10.33 -18.43
C ARG A 33 26.25 -9.80 -17.37
N LEU A 34 25.92 -9.98 -16.09
CA LEU A 34 26.74 -9.53 -14.97
C LEU A 34 27.70 -10.61 -14.47
N GLY A 35 27.68 -11.82 -15.05
CA GLY A 35 28.52 -12.95 -14.63
C GLY A 35 28.22 -13.44 -13.21
N VAL A 36 26.99 -13.24 -12.72
CA VAL A 36 26.58 -13.64 -11.37
C VAL A 36 25.44 -14.65 -11.43
N THR A 37 25.17 -15.33 -10.31
CA THR A 37 24.05 -16.27 -10.23
C THR A 37 22.71 -15.53 -10.12
N LYS A 38 21.64 -16.20 -10.53
CA LYS A 38 20.27 -15.68 -10.42
C LYS A 38 19.87 -15.33 -8.97
N ASP A 39 20.36 -16.09 -7.98
CA ASP A 39 20.10 -15.82 -6.56
C ASP A 39 20.71 -14.48 -6.10
N VAL A 40 21.91 -14.15 -6.59
CA VAL A 40 22.57 -12.87 -6.28
C VAL A 40 21.76 -11.71 -6.84
N VAL A 41 21.27 -11.82 -8.08
CA VAL A 41 20.38 -10.81 -8.68
C VAL A 41 19.10 -10.69 -7.86
N TYR A 42 18.49 -11.80 -7.45
CA TYR A 42 17.27 -11.79 -6.62
C TYR A 42 17.48 -11.06 -5.28
N ARG A 43 18.59 -11.35 -4.58
CA ARG A 43 18.93 -10.65 -3.32
C ARG A 43 19.17 -9.17 -3.53
N ASP A 44 19.81 -8.78 -4.63
CA ASP A 44 20.08 -7.38 -4.95
C ASP A 44 18.79 -6.61 -5.28
N ILE A 45 17.83 -7.25 -5.97
CA ILE A 45 16.49 -6.69 -6.21
C ILE A 45 15.73 -6.49 -4.90
N GLN A 46 15.74 -7.49 -3.99
CA GLN A 46 15.12 -7.34 -2.68
C GLN A 46 15.74 -6.20 -1.86
N ALA A 47 17.07 -6.06 -1.90
CA ALA A 47 17.77 -4.97 -1.21
C ALA A 47 17.34 -3.60 -1.75
N LEU A 48 17.21 -3.44 -3.08
CA LEU A 48 16.72 -2.21 -3.71
C LEU A 48 15.28 -1.89 -3.28
N SER A 49 14.39 -2.89 -3.25
CA SER A 49 13.01 -2.69 -2.79
C SER A 49 12.92 -2.25 -1.33
N ARG A 50 13.79 -2.75 -0.45
CA ARG A 50 13.83 -2.35 0.97
C ARG A 50 14.32 -0.92 1.16
N VAL A 51 15.30 -0.47 0.36
CA VAL A 51 15.79 0.91 0.40
C VAL A 51 14.71 1.90 0.00
N THR A 52 13.92 1.58 -1.05
CA THR A 52 12.80 2.42 -1.48
C THR A 52 11.62 2.43 -0.50
N ALA A 53 11.48 1.38 0.32
CA ALA A 53 10.38 1.23 1.28
C ALA A 53 10.66 1.87 2.66
N THR A 54 11.79 2.56 2.86
CA THR A 54 12.09 3.22 4.14
C THR A 54 11.40 4.58 4.20
N PRO A 55 10.39 4.80 5.08
CA PRO A 55 9.78 6.11 5.27
C PRO A 55 10.78 7.09 5.93
N PRO A 56 10.69 8.39 5.64
CA PRO A 56 11.53 9.38 6.29
C PRO A 56 11.26 9.41 7.80
N ASN A 57 12.36 9.41 8.53
CA ASN A 57 12.51 9.46 9.96
C ASN A 57 11.54 10.47 10.65
N GLN A 58 10.55 9.99 11.40
CA GLN A 58 9.72 10.78 12.30
C GLN A 58 10.39 10.92 13.68
N ASP A 59 11.59 11.49 13.70
CA ASP A 59 12.23 11.95 14.94
C ASP A 59 11.83 13.41 15.20
N ARG A 60 10.70 13.63 15.90
CA ARG A 60 10.53 14.76 16.83
C ARG A 60 9.23 14.67 17.67
N ARG A 61 9.40 14.06 18.85
CA ARG A 61 9.06 14.59 20.18
C ARG A 61 7.59 14.96 20.46
N ALA A 62 6.91 14.05 21.17
CA ALA A 62 5.79 14.39 22.05
C ALA A 62 6.31 14.98 23.38
N PRO A 63 5.59 15.94 23.97
CA PRO A 63 5.50 16.01 25.43
C PRO A 63 4.03 16.01 25.89
N VAL A 64 3.68 14.93 26.59
CA VAL A 64 2.97 14.85 27.87
C VAL A 64 1.92 15.94 28.17
N ALA A 65 0.66 15.50 28.24
CA ALA A 65 -0.44 16.21 28.91
C ALA A 65 -0.20 16.35 30.43
N PRO A 66 -0.83 17.34 31.08
CA PRO A 66 -1.65 16.93 32.21
C PRO A 66 -3.06 17.55 32.22
N ASP A 67 -3.93 16.78 32.86
CA ASP A 67 -5.30 17.08 33.26
C ASP A 67 -5.51 18.49 33.83
N ILE A 68 -6.60 19.13 33.41
CA ILE A 68 -7.48 19.88 34.33
C ILE A 68 -8.94 19.64 33.88
N LEU A 69 -9.63 18.73 34.58
CA LEU A 69 -11.08 18.74 34.73
C LEU A 69 -11.50 20.02 35.45
N THR A 70 -12.53 20.74 34.99
CA THR A 70 -13.56 21.40 35.85
C THR A 70 -14.65 22.08 34.98
N VAL A 71 -15.83 21.41 34.96
CA VAL A 71 -17.19 21.95 35.21
C VAL A 71 -17.91 22.90 34.21
N ALA A 72 -19.14 22.47 33.91
CA ALA A 72 -20.39 23.20 33.60
C ALA A 72 -20.67 23.79 32.20
N LEU A 73 -21.66 23.17 31.53
CA LEU A 73 -22.67 23.87 30.72
C LEU A 73 -23.55 24.76 31.63
N PRO A 74 -24.03 25.94 31.19
CA PRO A 74 -25.21 26.00 30.29
C PRO A 74 -25.19 27.11 29.21
N ALA A 75 -26.24 27.09 28.37
CA ALA A 75 -26.45 27.88 27.16
C ALA A 75 -26.76 29.37 27.36
N ALA A 76 -26.35 30.23 26.41
CA ALA A 76 -27.18 31.26 25.71
C ALA A 76 -26.34 32.26 24.87
N ALA A 77 -26.85 32.52 23.65
CA ALA A 77 -26.84 33.78 22.87
C ALA A 77 -25.56 34.62 22.64
N SER A 78 -25.14 34.61 21.36
CA SER A 78 -24.82 35.74 20.46
C SER A 78 -23.87 36.88 20.89
N SER A 79 -22.72 37.00 20.21
CA SER A 79 -22.36 38.16 19.36
C SER A 79 -21.11 37.89 18.48
N PRO A 80 -20.97 38.57 17.33
CA PRO A 80 -20.05 38.18 16.25
C PRO A 80 -18.71 38.96 16.23
N ASP A 81 -17.64 38.23 15.90
CA ASP A 81 -16.39 38.56 15.18
C ASP A 81 -15.51 39.79 15.57
N PRO A 82 -14.15 39.71 15.45
CA PRO A 82 -13.51 39.53 14.14
C PRO A 82 -12.31 38.56 14.09
N THR A 83 -12.39 37.63 13.13
CA THR A 83 -11.39 37.38 12.09
C THR A 83 -9.94 37.20 12.56
N THR A 84 -9.61 35.97 12.97
CA THR A 84 -8.25 35.46 12.85
C THR A 84 -8.12 34.83 11.45
N PRO A 85 -7.07 35.10 10.65
CA PRO A 85 -6.82 34.37 9.41
C PRO A 85 -6.48 32.93 9.77
N SER A 86 -7.53 32.10 9.85
CA SER A 86 -7.41 30.65 9.84
C SER A 86 -6.63 30.30 8.58
N ARG A 87 -5.46 29.71 8.76
CA ARG A 87 -4.65 29.18 7.67
C ARG A 87 -5.49 28.08 7.02
N ASP A 88 -6.23 28.47 5.99
CA ASP A 88 -6.87 27.59 5.02
C ASP A 88 -5.78 26.70 4.42
N THR A 89 -5.47 25.60 5.09
CA THR A 89 -5.20 24.36 4.37
C THR A 89 -6.53 23.97 3.75
N ALA A 90 -6.86 24.63 2.65
CA ALA A 90 -7.95 24.26 1.77
C ALA A 90 -7.71 22.82 1.37
N THR A 91 -8.32 21.91 2.12
CA THR A 91 -8.62 20.58 1.62
C THR A 91 -9.48 20.87 0.40
N PRO A 92 -9.02 20.55 -0.82
CA PRO A 92 -9.80 20.85 -2.01
C PRO A 92 -11.19 20.27 -1.78
N ALA A 93 -12.21 21.14 -1.84
CA ALA A 93 -13.59 20.74 -1.68
C ALA A 93 -13.80 19.48 -2.52
N ALA A 94 -14.10 18.37 -1.85
CA ALA A 94 -14.21 17.08 -2.52
C ALA A 94 -15.27 17.24 -3.60
N LEU A 95 -14.86 17.18 -4.86
CA LEU A 95 -15.78 17.12 -5.99
C LEU A 95 -16.71 15.94 -5.72
N HIS A 96 -17.98 16.25 -5.43
CA HIS A 96 -19.01 15.23 -5.23
C HIS A 96 -19.30 14.57 -6.58
N LEU A 97 -18.56 13.50 -6.86
CA LEU A 97 -18.79 12.64 -8.01
C LEU A 97 -19.97 11.73 -7.69
N ALA A 98 -21.07 11.90 -8.42
CA ALA A 98 -22.18 10.97 -8.41
C ALA A 98 -21.96 9.91 -9.49
N VAL A 99 -21.97 8.64 -9.09
CA VAL A 99 -21.90 7.50 -10.02
C VAL A 99 -23.31 6.98 -10.23
N PRO A 100 -23.82 6.91 -11.49
CA PRO A 100 -25.11 6.30 -11.74
C PRO A 100 -25.08 4.81 -11.38
N LEU A 101 -26.06 4.36 -10.60
CA LEU A 101 -26.22 2.95 -10.24
C LEU A 101 -27.00 2.24 -11.35
N ASP A 102 -26.29 1.59 -12.26
CA ASP A 102 -26.90 0.66 -13.22
C ASP A 102 -27.09 -0.74 -12.61
N ALA A 103 -27.81 -1.60 -13.32
CA ALA A 103 -28.11 -2.94 -12.85
C ALA A 103 -26.86 -3.82 -12.66
N ALA A 104 -25.80 -3.59 -13.43
CA ALA A 104 -24.57 -4.36 -13.33
C ALA A 104 -23.78 -3.97 -12.07
N LEU A 105 -23.62 -2.66 -11.83
CA LEU A 105 -22.95 -2.14 -10.64
C LEU A 105 -23.67 -2.56 -9.36
N VAL A 106 -25.01 -2.59 -9.36
CA VAL A 106 -25.80 -3.10 -8.23
C VAL A 106 -25.52 -4.58 -7.98
N ALA A 107 -25.44 -5.41 -9.02
CA ALA A 107 -25.15 -6.84 -8.89
C ALA A 107 -23.72 -7.10 -8.39
N ASP A 108 -22.75 -6.31 -8.86
CA ASP A 108 -21.36 -6.39 -8.42
C ASP A 108 -21.21 -5.95 -6.96
N LEU A 109 -21.86 -4.85 -6.56
CA LEU A 109 -21.88 -4.41 -5.17
C LEU A 109 -22.51 -5.47 -4.26
N ALA A 110 -23.63 -6.07 -4.67
CA ALA A 110 -24.24 -7.16 -3.90
C ALA A 110 -23.29 -8.37 -3.74
N THR A 111 -22.42 -8.62 -4.72
CA THR A 111 -21.40 -9.66 -4.61
C THR A 111 -20.30 -9.28 -3.62
N LEU A 112 -19.83 -8.02 -3.64
CA LEU A 112 -18.79 -7.53 -2.73
C LEU A 112 -19.26 -7.40 -1.28
N THR A 113 -20.54 -7.12 -1.07
CA THR A 113 -21.13 -6.92 0.26
C THR A 113 -21.70 -8.20 0.87
N ARG A 114 -21.73 -9.32 0.14
CA ARG A 114 -22.26 -10.61 0.60
C ARG A 114 -21.66 -11.10 1.93
N ASN A 115 -20.42 -10.70 2.23
CA ASN A 115 -19.71 -11.07 3.45
C ASN A 115 -19.88 -10.05 4.60
N GLY A 116 -20.86 -9.14 4.51
CA GLY A 116 -21.15 -8.13 5.54
C GLY A 116 -20.33 -6.83 5.42
N THR A 117 -19.60 -6.63 4.32
CA THR A 117 -18.92 -5.36 4.04
C THR A 117 -19.95 -4.28 3.71
N ALA A 118 -19.80 -3.08 4.27
CA ALA A 118 -20.64 -1.93 3.88
C ALA A 118 -20.41 -1.56 2.39
N PRO A 119 -21.45 -1.16 1.64
CA PRO A 119 -21.30 -0.77 0.22
C PRO A 119 -20.26 0.33 0.00
N GLU A 120 -20.19 1.32 0.89
CA GLU A 120 -19.24 2.43 0.81
C GLU A 120 -17.80 1.94 0.92
N ASP A 121 -17.56 0.98 1.83
CA ASP A 121 -16.24 0.38 2.00
C ASP A 121 -15.87 -0.52 0.82
N ALA A 122 -16.84 -1.23 0.25
CA ALA A 122 -16.64 -2.01 -0.97
C ALA A 122 -16.21 -1.11 -2.14
N ILE A 123 -16.88 0.04 -2.33
CA ILE A 123 -16.54 1.03 -3.36
C ILE A 123 -15.13 1.60 -3.11
N ARG A 124 -14.83 2.03 -1.87
CA ARG A 124 -13.50 2.56 -1.52
C ARG A 124 -12.40 1.54 -1.82
N ARG A 125 -12.60 0.26 -1.48
CA ARG A 125 -11.63 -0.81 -1.77
C ARG A 125 -11.47 -1.05 -3.27
N ALA A 126 -12.56 -1.09 -4.02
CA ALA A 126 -12.53 -1.28 -5.47
C ALA A 126 -11.74 -0.15 -6.16
N VAL A 127 -12.01 1.10 -5.82
CA VAL A 127 -11.28 2.27 -6.35
C VAL A 127 -9.81 2.24 -5.97
N ALA A 128 -9.50 1.91 -4.71
CA ALA A 128 -8.11 1.80 -4.25
C ALA A 128 -7.34 0.70 -5.01
N GLN A 129 -7.98 -0.44 -5.28
CA GLN A 129 -7.40 -1.55 -6.03
C GLN A 129 -7.14 -1.17 -7.50
N ALA A 130 -8.12 -0.53 -8.16
CA ALA A 130 -7.96 -0.04 -9.52
C ALA A 130 -6.81 0.99 -9.62
N ALA A 131 -6.81 1.98 -8.74
CA ALA A 131 -5.76 3.01 -8.71
C ALA A 131 -4.36 2.42 -8.42
N LYS A 132 -4.27 1.35 -7.62
CA LYS A 132 -3.01 0.62 -7.40
C LYS A 132 -2.54 -0.08 -8.67
N GLY A 133 -3.46 -0.74 -9.40
CA GLY A 133 -3.17 -1.36 -10.69
C GLY A 133 -2.62 -0.35 -11.70
N TYR A 134 -3.23 0.84 -11.77
CA TYR A 134 -2.84 1.88 -12.72
C TYR A 134 -1.45 2.44 -12.39
N ARG A 135 -1.23 2.75 -11.11
CA ARG A 135 0.09 3.20 -10.63
C ARG A 135 1.18 2.17 -10.91
N LEU A 136 0.90 0.88 -10.74
CA LEU A 136 1.84 -0.19 -11.06
C LEU A 136 2.12 -0.24 -12.57
N ALA A 137 1.07 -0.26 -13.40
CA ALA A 137 1.16 -0.33 -14.85
C ALA A 137 1.98 0.84 -15.44
N TRP A 138 1.75 2.07 -14.95
CA TRP A 138 2.54 3.23 -15.33
C TRP A 138 3.96 3.21 -14.75
N GLY A 139 4.12 2.73 -13.52
CA GLY A 139 5.42 2.68 -12.84
C GLY A 139 6.42 1.74 -13.53
N ILE A 140 5.94 0.67 -14.15
CA ILE A 140 6.76 -0.28 -14.93
C ILE A 140 6.83 0.06 -16.43
N GLY A 141 6.21 1.16 -16.86
CA GLY A 141 6.19 1.59 -18.27
C GLY A 141 5.35 0.71 -19.20
N LEU A 142 4.45 -0.11 -18.66
CA LEU A 142 3.57 -0.97 -19.48
C LEU A 142 2.55 -0.11 -20.25
N TYR A 143 2.13 1.01 -19.67
CA TYR A 143 1.25 1.99 -20.29
C TYR A 143 1.80 3.41 -20.09
N PRO A 144 1.63 4.32 -21.07
CA PRO A 144 1.80 5.75 -20.84
C PRO A 144 0.88 6.24 -19.72
N ARG A 145 1.31 7.26 -18.95
CA ARG A 145 0.53 7.83 -17.82
C ARG A 145 -0.83 8.42 -18.22
N THR A 146 -1.06 8.63 -19.51
CA THR A 146 -2.29 9.17 -20.07
C THR A 146 -3.20 8.09 -20.66
N THR A 147 -2.77 6.83 -20.65
CA THR A 147 -3.51 5.72 -21.23
C THR A 147 -4.17 4.92 -20.13
N ASP A 148 -5.46 4.64 -20.33
CA ASP A 148 -6.25 3.79 -19.47
C ASP A 148 -5.80 2.32 -19.61
N PRO A 149 -5.22 1.69 -18.58
CA PRO A 149 -4.77 0.31 -18.66
C PRO A 149 -5.96 -0.65 -18.71
N VAL A 150 -6.06 -1.46 -19.76
CA VAL A 150 -7.06 -2.53 -19.84
C VAL A 150 -6.59 -3.71 -19.00
N VAL A 151 -7.03 -3.77 -17.74
CA VAL A 151 -6.70 -4.88 -16.82
C VAL A 151 -7.58 -6.10 -17.14
N SER A 152 -7.23 -6.83 -18.20
CA SER A 152 -8.08 -7.90 -18.74
C SER A 152 -7.93 -9.27 -18.05
N ARG A 153 -6.95 -9.49 -17.17
CA ARG A 153 -6.76 -10.79 -16.50
C ARG A 153 -6.41 -10.67 -15.03
N HIS A 154 -7.37 -11.03 -14.18
CA HIS A 154 -7.12 -11.29 -12.77
C HIS A 154 -6.78 -12.77 -12.61
N GLN A 155 -5.58 -13.08 -12.12
CA GLN A 155 -5.23 -14.44 -11.71
C GLN A 155 -5.67 -14.62 -10.27
N PHE A 156 -6.69 -15.46 -10.03
CA PHE A 156 -7.11 -15.84 -8.70
C PHE A 156 -6.44 -17.17 -8.34
N VAL A 157 -5.80 -17.20 -7.17
CA VAL A 157 -5.38 -18.47 -6.57
C VAL A 157 -6.62 -19.07 -5.91
N PRO A 158 -7.04 -20.29 -6.26
CA PRO A 158 -8.16 -20.94 -5.57
C PRO A 158 -7.92 -20.96 -4.06
N TYR A 159 -8.90 -20.51 -3.29
CA TYR A 159 -8.85 -20.64 -1.84
C TYR A 159 -8.83 -22.13 -1.49
N GLN A 160 -7.74 -22.58 -0.86
CA GLN A 160 -7.70 -23.89 -0.21
C GLN A 160 -8.08 -23.65 1.25
N PRO A 161 -9.22 -24.19 1.73
CA PRO A 161 -9.53 -24.16 3.14
C PRO A 161 -8.38 -24.81 3.90
N THR A 162 -7.70 -24.06 4.75
CA THR A 162 -6.81 -24.66 5.73
C THR A 162 -7.71 -25.51 6.62
N GLU A 163 -7.56 -26.84 6.57
CA GLU A 163 -8.27 -27.72 7.47
C GLU A 163 -8.07 -27.18 8.88
N HIS A 164 -9.18 -26.92 9.56
CA HIS A 164 -9.14 -26.45 10.93
C HIS A 164 -8.25 -27.40 11.72
N GLU A 165 -7.21 -26.85 12.34
CA GLU A 165 -6.42 -27.51 13.37
C GLU A 165 -7.44 -28.08 14.35
N THR A 166 -7.69 -29.39 14.22
CA THR A 166 -8.59 -30.10 15.11
C THR A 166 -7.88 -30.03 16.43
N ALA A 167 -8.34 -29.14 17.31
CA ALA A 167 -7.77 -28.93 18.63
C ALA A 167 -7.59 -30.31 19.25
N SER A 168 -6.33 -30.75 19.40
CA SER A 168 -6.05 -32.02 20.05
C SER A 168 -6.69 -31.95 21.44
N PRO A 169 -7.49 -32.95 21.83
CA PRO A 169 -8.06 -32.98 23.17
C PRO A 169 -6.92 -32.90 24.20
N PRO A 170 -7.09 -32.16 25.30
CA PRO A 170 -6.04 -32.00 26.30
C PRO A 170 -5.64 -33.35 26.89
N ASP A 171 -4.33 -33.59 27.01
CA ASP A 171 -3.79 -34.81 27.59
C ASP A 171 -4.33 -35.03 29.02
N PRO A 172 -4.69 -36.28 29.38
CA PRO A 172 -5.20 -36.57 30.72
C PRO A 172 -4.10 -36.37 31.79
N PRO A 173 -4.48 -35.93 33.01
CA PRO A 173 -3.52 -35.62 34.05
C PRO A 173 -2.77 -36.89 34.50
N THR A 174 -1.44 -36.79 34.51
CA THR A 174 -0.54 -37.83 35.03
C THR A 174 -0.68 -37.91 36.54
N ARG A 175 -0.91 -39.12 37.07
CA ARG A 175 -0.95 -39.41 38.52
C ARG A 175 0.43 -39.64 39.10
#